data_AF-A0A1Q2D8M2-F1
#
_entry.id   AF-A0A1Q2D8M2-F1
#
_cell.length_a   1.000
_cell.length_b   1.000
_cell.length_c   1.000
_cell.angle_alpha   90.00
_cell.angle_beta   90.00
_cell.angle_gamma   90.00
#
_symmetry.space_group_name_H-M   'P 1'
#
loop_
_entity.id
_entity.type
_entity.pdbx_description
1 polymer ?
#
loop_
_entity_poly.entity_id
_entity_poly.type
_entity_poly.pdbx_seq_one_letter_code
_entity_poly.pdbx_strand_id
1 'polypeptide(L)'
;MKSFFDFKQWRKFILLLISISFIGLVGRISPYGSEIWNFLFENMIWFPVEMGITIFVFDKIIQKNNLKIEHNRKYNEYYSVAETDLNKLLQTIKLHSVSALTNSQLEGDKLDKEFANVCNNIPELITINKLREGLNTQLLNPNNVIDSMINPKFVRKSYYDSLGESGDNIINNIYSHYMLYSKFIPVDLYRELNNLRDFFESNIYFSTNNNLKFGRSMLVQRENDGLMLDNEYQQTIDILTESYSILYKKIMTIENMISESNL
;
A
#
# COMPACT_ATOMS: atom_id res chain seq x y z
N MET A 1 26.14 16.11 6.66
CA MET A 1 26.25 16.43 8.11
C MET A 1 27.31 17.52 8.28
N LYS A 2 26.94 18.81 8.11
CA LYS A 2 27.86 19.93 8.40
C LYS A 2 27.79 20.17 9.91
N SER A 3 28.92 20.06 10.60
CA SER A 3 29.01 20.27 12.05
C SER A 3 28.45 21.66 12.38
N PHE A 4 27.29 21.70 13.03
CA PHE A 4 26.64 22.93 13.48
C PHE A 4 27.38 23.57 14.68
N PHE A 5 28.63 23.16 14.92
CA PHE A 5 29.46 23.54 16.04
C PHE A 5 30.80 24.05 15.55
N ASP A 6 30.86 25.37 15.38
CA ASP A 6 32.08 26.06 15.05
C ASP A 6 33.00 26.05 16.29
N PHE A 7 34.08 25.26 16.25
CA PHE A 7 34.98 24.99 17.39
C PHE A 7 35.49 26.29 18.06
N LYS A 8 35.60 27.36 17.27
CA LYS A 8 36.04 28.70 17.70
C LYS A 8 35.04 29.41 18.61
N GLN A 9 33.74 29.20 18.42
CA GLN A 9 32.69 29.78 19.26
C GLN A 9 32.57 29.02 20.61
N TRP A 10 32.68 27.69 20.58
CA TRP A 10 32.69 26.87 21.79
C TRP A 10 33.85 27.18 22.72
N ARG A 11 35.05 27.41 22.17
CA ARG A 11 36.22 27.81 22.97
C ARG A 11 35.97 29.11 23.73
N LYS A 12 35.32 30.10 23.10
CA LYS A 12 34.96 31.37 23.74
C LYS A 12 33.88 31.19 24.80
N PHE A 13 32.88 30.35 24.55
CA PHE A 13 31.80 30.05 25.48
C PHE A 13 32.31 29.30 26.73
N ILE A 14 33.16 28.29 26.55
CA ILE A 14 33.81 27.56 27.65
C ILE A 14 34.67 28.50 28.50
N LEU A 15 35.46 29.38 27.87
CA LEU A 15 36.26 30.38 28.58
C LEU A 15 35.39 31.34 29.40
N LEU A 16 34.22 31.72 28.89
CA LEU A 16 33.27 32.57 29.59
C LEU A 16 32.66 31.85 30.81
N LEU A 17 32.26 30.58 30.66
CA LEU A 17 31.76 29.76 31.77
C LEU A 17 32.80 29.55 32.87
N ILE A 18 34.06 29.26 32.50
CA ILE A 18 35.16 29.13 33.47
C ILE A 18 35.42 30.46 34.19
N SER A 19 35.36 31.58 33.47
CA SER A 19 35.51 32.92 34.06
C SER A 19 34.41 33.22 35.09
N ILE A 20 33.16 32.83 34.81
CA ILE A 20 32.02 32.99 35.72
C ILE A 20 32.22 32.17 37.01
N SER A 21 32.63 30.90 36.90
CA SER A 21 32.95 30.07 38.08
C SER A 21 34.12 30.65 38.89
N PHE A 22 35.14 31.20 38.22
CA PHE A 22 36.30 31.80 38.90
C PHE A 22 35.91 33.06 39.68
N ILE A 23 35.06 33.91 39.11
CA ILE A 23 34.49 35.08 39.81
C ILE A 23 33.64 34.63 41.00
N GLY A 24 32.84 33.57 40.84
CA GLY A 24 32.06 32.98 41.94
C GLY A 24 32.94 32.47 43.10
N LEU A 25 34.05 31.78 42.78
CA LEU A 25 35.01 31.30 43.78
C LEU A 25 35.69 32.44 44.55
N VAL A 26 36.20 33.44 43.83
CA VAL A 26 36.85 34.61 44.44
C VAL A 26 35.85 35.40 45.29
N GLY A 27 34.62 35.57 44.80
CA GLY A 27 33.55 36.25 45.52
C GLY A 27 33.16 35.57 46.84
N ARG A 28 33.17 34.22 46.88
CA ARG A 28 32.85 33.44 48.09
C ARG A 28 33.97 33.45 49.14
N ILE A 29 35.23 33.57 48.72
CA ILE A 29 36.40 33.65 49.62
C ILE A 29 36.57 35.08 50.17
N SER A 30 35.98 36.09 49.52
CA SER A 30 36.06 37.47 49.96
C SER A 30 35.25 37.71 51.25
N PRO A 31 35.86 38.22 52.33
CA PRO A 31 35.25 38.31 53.66
C PRO A 31 34.21 39.44 53.83
N TYR A 32 33.70 40.03 52.73
CA TYR A 32 32.90 41.27 52.77
C TYR A 32 31.44 41.12 52.27
N GLY A 33 30.95 39.91 51.98
CA GLY A 33 29.62 39.69 51.42
C GLY A 33 28.51 39.50 52.46
N SER A 34 27.40 40.23 52.34
CA SER A 34 26.13 39.86 53.00
C SER A 34 25.60 38.51 52.48
N GLU A 35 24.61 37.90 53.15
CA GLU A 35 24.03 36.60 52.74
C GLU A 35 23.57 36.58 51.26
N ILE A 36 23.08 37.71 50.75
CA ILE A 36 22.66 37.88 49.34
C ILE A 36 23.83 37.69 48.37
N TRP A 37 25.03 38.18 48.72
CA TRP A 37 26.22 38.03 47.89
C TRP A 37 26.74 36.60 47.90
N ASN A 38 26.70 35.92 49.04
CA ASN A 38 27.06 34.51 49.15
C ASN A 38 26.15 33.62 48.29
N PHE A 39 24.85 33.91 48.28
CA PHE A 39 23.89 33.23 47.41
C PHE A 39 24.19 33.46 45.92
N LEU A 40 24.49 34.70 45.51
CA LEU A 40 24.87 35.02 44.13
C LEU A 40 26.14 34.28 43.67
N PHE A 41 27.19 34.28 44.49
CA PHE A 41 28.45 33.61 44.15
C PHE A 41 28.33 32.09 44.13
N GLU A 42 27.50 31.50 44.99
CA GLU A 42 27.21 30.06 44.96
C GLU A 42 26.52 29.66 43.66
N ASN A 43 25.52 30.44 43.22
CA ASN A 43 24.86 30.21 41.94
C ASN A 43 25.82 30.38 40.74
N MET A 44 26.77 31.33 40.80
CA MET A 44 27.79 31.48 39.74
C MET A 44 28.75 30.28 39.62
N ILE A 45 29.04 29.59 40.74
CA ILE A 45 29.84 28.37 40.72
C ILE A 45 29.07 27.22 40.07
N TRP A 46 27.78 27.06 40.41
CA TRP A 46 26.92 25.99 39.88
C TRP A 46 26.41 26.24 38.46
N PHE A 47 26.33 27.50 38.02
CA PHE A 47 25.77 27.89 36.73
C PHE A 47 26.38 27.15 35.52
N PRO A 48 27.71 26.96 35.41
CA PRO A 48 28.27 26.18 34.30
C PRO A 48 27.90 24.70 34.29
N VAL A 49 27.71 24.10 35.48
CA VAL A 49 27.26 22.70 35.60
C VAL A 49 25.82 22.59 35.12
N GLU A 50 24.95 23.49 35.60
CA GLU A 50 23.55 23.56 35.17
C GLU A 50 23.42 23.82 33.67
N MET A 51 24.23 24.73 33.13
CA MET A 51 24.25 25.04 31.71
C MET A 51 24.75 23.85 30.88
N GLY A 52 25.76 23.11 31.34
CA GLY A 52 26.25 21.89 30.69
C GLY A 52 25.19 20.78 30.64
N ILE A 53 24.50 20.54 31.77
CA ILE A 53 23.39 19.58 31.85
C ILE A 53 22.25 20.00 30.91
N THR A 54 21.89 21.28 30.92
CA THR A 54 20.82 21.84 30.08
C THR A 54 21.13 21.65 28.60
N ILE A 55 22.34 22.02 28.16
CA ILE A 55 22.78 21.83 26.76
C ILE A 55 22.73 20.36 26.37
N PHE A 56 23.19 19.45 27.23
CA PHE A 56 23.16 18.01 26.96
C PHE A 56 21.74 17.46 26.82
N VAL A 57 20.81 17.89 27.68
CA VAL A 57 19.39 17.49 27.60
C VAL A 57 18.75 18.04 26.33
N PHE A 58 18.96 19.32 26.01
CA PHE A 58 18.45 19.93 24.78
C PHE A 58 19.02 19.26 23.52
N ASP A 59 20.31 18.95 23.49
CA ASP A 59 20.93 18.26 22.36
C ASP A 59 20.32 16.86 22.16
N LYS A 60 20.11 16.09 23.24
CA LYS A 60 19.40 14.80 23.15
C LYS A 60 17.97 14.94 22.64
N ILE A 61 17.23 15.97 23.07
CA ILE A 61 15.87 16.23 22.60
C ILE A 61 15.88 16.59 21.10
N ILE A 62 16.78 17.48 20.69
CA ILE A 62 16.93 17.91 19.29
C ILE A 62 17.33 16.73 18.40
N GLN A 63 18.30 15.91 18.81
CA GLN A 63 18.70 14.72 18.06
C GLN A 63 17.55 13.72 17.91
N LYS A 64 16.81 13.44 18.99
CA LYS A 64 15.64 12.55 18.94
C LYS A 64 14.55 13.10 18.00
N ASN A 65 14.31 14.41 18.06
CA ASN A 65 13.34 15.06 17.16
C ASN A 65 13.80 15.04 15.71
N ASN A 66 15.08 15.30 15.42
CA ASN A 66 15.63 15.24 14.07
C ASN A 66 15.55 13.83 13.48
N LEU A 67 15.89 12.80 14.27
CA LEU A 67 15.73 11.40 13.86
C LEU A 67 14.27 11.06 13.56
N LYS A 68 13.32 11.55 14.37
CA LYS A 68 11.90 11.37 14.13
C LYS A 68 11.44 12.08 12.85
N ILE A 69 11.91 13.31 12.61
CA ILE A 69 11.60 14.07 11.39
C ILE A 69 12.16 13.37 10.16
N GLU A 70 13.41 12.92 10.20
CA GLU A 70 14.05 12.20 9.11
C GLU A 70 13.35 10.87 8.81
N HIS A 71 12.99 10.12 9.86
CA HIS A 71 12.20 8.89 9.73
C HIS A 71 10.85 9.17 9.07
N ASN A 72 10.13 10.21 9.53
CA ASN A 72 8.83 10.58 8.96
C ASN A 72 8.97 11.02 7.50
N ARG A 73 10.00 11.82 7.17
CA ARG A 73 10.29 12.23 5.79
C ARG A 73 10.56 11.02 4.91
N LYS A 74 11.42 10.11 5.36
CA LYS A 74 11.74 8.88 4.66
C LYS A 74 10.48 8.04 4.43
N TYR A 75 9.68 7.84 5.49
CA TYR A 75 8.40 7.13 5.38
C TYR A 75 7.48 7.77 4.33
N ASN A 76 7.30 9.10 4.36
CA ASN A 76 6.45 9.80 3.40
C ASN A 76 6.96 9.69 1.96
N GLU A 77 8.28 9.75 1.74
CA GLU A 77 8.90 9.57 0.43
C GLU A 77 8.70 8.13 -0.11
N TYR A 78 8.78 7.10 0.75
CA TYR A 78 8.49 5.72 0.32
C TYR A 78 6.99 5.46 0.18
N TYR A 79 6.16 6.06 1.02
CA TYR A 79 4.72 5.92 0.96
C TYR A 79 4.16 6.52 -0.34
N SER A 80 4.64 7.67 -0.80
CA SER A 80 4.17 8.24 -2.08
C SER A 80 4.46 7.33 -3.28
N VAL A 81 5.59 6.62 -3.26
CA VAL A 81 5.91 5.59 -4.27
C VAL A 81 4.98 4.38 -4.12
N ALA A 82 4.77 3.91 -2.90
CA ALA A 82 3.85 2.80 -2.60
C ALA A 82 2.41 3.14 -3.00
N GLU A 83 1.93 4.35 -2.75
CA GLU A 83 0.60 4.84 -3.11
C GLU A 83 0.42 4.87 -4.64
N THR A 84 1.42 5.37 -5.36
CA THR A 84 1.42 5.36 -6.83
C THR A 84 1.29 3.94 -7.37
N ASP A 85 2.02 2.98 -6.78
CA ASP A 85 1.94 1.57 -7.15
C ASP A 85 0.60 0.94 -6.74
N LEU A 86 0.05 1.30 -5.58
CA LEU A 86 -1.25 0.85 -5.11
C LEU A 86 -2.38 1.30 -6.04
N ASN A 87 -2.34 2.56 -6.52
CA ASN A 87 -3.31 3.04 -7.51
C ASN A 87 -3.22 2.25 -8.83
N LYS A 88 -2.01 1.92 -9.29
CA LYS A 88 -1.82 1.05 -10.47
C LYS A 88 -2.32 -0.37 -10.22
N LEU A 89 -2.11 -0.90 -9.02
CA LEU A 89 -2.64 -2.20 -8.61
C LEU A 89 -4.16 -2.20 -8.67
N LEU A 90 -4.84 -1.19 -8.12
CA LEU A 90 -6.30 -1.09 -8.17
C LEU A 90 -6.82 -1.01 -9.62
N GLN A 91 -6.17 -0.22 -10.47
CA GLN A 91 -6.49 -0.17 -11.90
C GLN A 91 -6.29 -1.55 -12.58
N THR A 92 -5.23 -2.27 -12.23
CA THR A 92 -4.97 -3.62 -12.72
C THR A 92 -6.05 -4.61 -12.25
N ILE A 93 -6.50 -4.50 -11.00
CA ILE A 93 -7.60 -5.33 -10.47
C ILE A 93 -8.90 -5.04 -11.22
N LYS A 94 -9.25 -3.77 -11.42
CA LYS A 94 -10.42 -3.36 -12.21
C LYS A 94 -10.35 -3.94 -13.63
N LEU A 95 -9.20 -3.80 -14.30
CA LEU A 95 -8.96 -4.32 -15.64
C LEU A 95 -9.16 -5.84 -15.71
N HIS A 96 -8.52 -6.60 -14.82
CA HIS A 96 -8.65 -8.06 -14.81
C HIS A 96 -10.07 -8.53 -14.47
N SER A 97 -10.79 -7.78 -13.61
CA SER A 97 -12.18 -8.09 -13.26
C SER A 97 -13.14 -7.86 -14.42
N VAL A 98 -12.93 -6.79 -15.20
CA VAL A 98 -13.74 -6.47 -16.40
C VAL A 98 -13.39 -7.42 -17.55
N SER A 99 -12.10 -7.59 -17.84
CA SER A 99 -11.62 -8.46 -18.93
C SER A 99 -12.00 -9.92 -18.72
N ALA A 100 -12.11 -10.39 -17.46
CA ALA A 100 -12.58 -11.73 -17.14
C ALA A 100 -13.95 -12.05 -17.75
N LEU A 101 -14.83 -11.04 -17.88
CA LEU A 101 -16.21 -11.21 -18.34
C LEU A 101 -16.49 -10.69 -19.75
N THR A 102 -15.67 -9.75 -20.23
CA THR A 102 -15.92 -9.03 -21.48
C THR A 102 -14.83 -9.26 -22.53
N ASN A 103 -13.69 -9.83 -22.15
CA ASN A 103 -12.48 -9.91 -22.96
C ASN A 103 -12.03 -8.55 -23.54
N SER A 104 -12.36 -7.45 -22.84
CA SER A 104 -12.01 -6.09 -23.25
C SER A 104 -10.71 -5.62 -22.57
N GLN A 105 -9.94 -4.79 -23.27
CA GLN A 105 -8.78 -4.08 -22.73
C GLN A 105 -9.12 -2.59 -22.69
N LEU A 106 -9.46 -2.10 -21.50
CA LEU A 106 -9.89 -0.71 -21.27
C LEU A 106 -8.89 0.00 -20.37
N GLU A 107 -8.80 1.32 -20.50
CA GLU A 107 -7.90 2.16 -19.70
C GLU A 107 -8.61 3.45 -19.26
N GLY A 108 -8.14 4.02 -18.14
CA GLY A 108 -8.59 5.30 -17.60
C GLY A 108 -10.09 5.34 -17.28
N ASP A 109 -10.73 6.48 -17.52
CA ASP A 109 -12.15 6.72 -17.19
C ASP A 109 -13.13 5.71 -17.82
N LYS A 110 -12.75 5.09 -18.95
CA LYS A 110 -13.56 4.05 -19.58
C LYS A 110 -13.56 2.78 -18.74
N LEU A 111 -12.41 2.42 -18.17
CA LEU A 111 -12.27 1.27 -17.29
C LEU A 111 -13.08 1.46 -16.00
N ASP A 112 -13.03 2.64 -15.39
CA ASP A 112 -13.79 2.91 -14.16
C ASP A 112 -15.31 2.81 -14.38
N LYS A 113 -15.80 3.35 -15.50
CA LYS A 113 -17.22 3.24 -15.88
C LYS A 113 -17.63 1.80 -16.16
N GLU A 114 -16.81 1.07 -16.91
CA GLU A 114 -17.12 -0.32 -17.24
C GLU A 114 -17.02 -1.22 -16.01
N PHE A 115 -16.05 -0.99 -15.13
CA PHE A 115 -15.95 -1.69 -13.86
C PHE A 115 -17.20 -1.50 -13.00
N ALA A 116 -17.67 -0.25 -12.86
CA ALA A 116 -18.91 0.03 -12.16
C ALA A 116 -20.12 -0.63 -12.84
N ASN A 117 -20.19 -0.63 -14.17
CA ASN A 117 -21.26 -1.29 -14.92
C ASN A 117 -21.25 -2.81 -14.68
N VAL A 118 -20.10 -3.45 -14.86
CA VAL A 118 -19.90 -4.89 -14.64
C VAL A 118 -20.28 -5.28 -13.22
N CYS A 119 -19.81 -4.53 -12.23
CA CYS A 119 -20.06 -4.85 -10.83
C CYS A 119 -21.53 -4.74 -10.40
N ASN A 120 -22.30 -3.84 -11.01
CA ASN A 120 -23.68 -3.58 -10.62
C ASN A 120 -24.70 -4.34 -11.48
N ASN A 121 -24.34 -4.76 -12.69
CA ASN A 121 -25.27 -5.30 -13.69
C ASN A 121 -24.90 -6.71 -14.17
N ILE A 122 -24.27 -7.55 -13.34
CA ILE A 122 -23.89 -8.93 -13.70
C ILE A 122 -25.05 -9.73 -14.32
N PRO A 123 -26.28 -9.76 -13.76
CA PRO A 123 -27.36 -10.56 -14.34
C PRO A 123 -27.80 -10.13 -15.75
N GLU A 124 -27.58 -8.87 -16.10
CA GLU A 124 -27.87 -8.34 -17.45
C GLU A 124 -26.72 -8.67 -18.42
N LEU A 125 -25.49 -8.70 -17.92
CA LEU A 125 -24.29 -8.92 -18.71
C LEU A 125 -23.97 -10.40 -18.93
N ILE A 126 -24.23 -11.26 -17.94
CA ILE A 126 -23.92 -12.69 -17.96
C ILE A 126 -25.22 -13.48 -17.79
N THR A 127 -25.64 -14.14 -18.85
CA THR A 127 -26.79 -15.05 -18.87
C THR A 127 -26.32 -16.50 -18.99
N ILE A 128 -27.19 -17.47 -18.72
CA ILE A 128 -26.90 -18.90 -18.90
C ILE A 128 -26.40 -19.18 -20.33
N ASN A 129 -27.03 -18.55 -21.33
CA ASN A 129 -26.62 -18.71 -22.73
C ASN A 129 -25.22 -18.15 -22.99
N LYS A 130 -24.89 -16.98 -22.43
CA LYS A 130 -23.54 -16.42 -22.57
C LYS A 130 -22.48 -17.28 -21.89
N LEU A 131 -22.76 -17.83 -20.70
CA LEU A 131 -21.84 -18.75 -20.03
C LEU A 131 -21.55 -19.97 -20.92
N ARG A 132 -22.59 -20.58 -21.49
CA ARG A 132 -22.46 -21.70 -22.45
C ARG A 132 -21.65 -21.33 -23.69
N GLU A 133 -21.98 -20.21 -24.31
CA GLU A 133 -21.28 -19.72 -25.51
C GLU A 133 -19.79 -19.45 -25.23
N GLY A 134 -19.46 -19.03 -24.02
CA GLY A 134 -18.10 -18.68 -23.62
C GLY A 134 -17.64 -17.35 -24.22
N LEU A 135 -16.37 -17.02 -23.99
CA LEU A 135 -15.73 -15.83 -24.55
C LEU A 135 -15.08 -16.17 -25.88
N ASN A 136 -15.24 -15.29 -26.85
CA ASN A 136 -14.50 -15.39 -28.11
C ASN A 136 -13.14 -14.71 -27.96
N THR A 137 -12.06 -15.49 -27.96
CA THR A 137 -10.70 -15.00 -27.66
C THR A 137 -9.76 -15.30 -28.81
N GLN A 138 -8.78 -14.43 -29.03
CA GLN A 138 -7.76 -14.65 -30.05
C GLN A 138 -6.77 -15.72 -29.61
N LEU A 139 -6.58 -16.75 -30.44
CA LEU A 139 -5.53 -17.75 -30.28
C LEU A 139 -4.19 -17.13 -30.64
N LEU A 140 -3.36 -16.90 -29.63
CA LEU A 140 -1.97 -16.50 -29.82
C LEU A 140 -1.10 -17.75 -29.89
N ASN A 141 -0.51 -18.03 -31.06
CA ASN A 141 0.50 -19.07 -31.17
C ASN A 141 1.87 -18.49 -30.76
N PRO A 142 2.46 -18.94 -29.64
CA PRO A 142 3.75 -18.41 -29.18
C PRO A 142 4.89 -18.67 -30.17
N ASN A 143 4.77 -19.68 -31.03
CA ASN A 143 5.77 -20.01 -32.04
C ASN A 143 5.67 -19.10 -33.29
N ASN A 144 4.57 -18.38 -33.47
CA ASN A 144 4.39 -17.47 -34.60
C ASN A 144 3.45 -16.31 -34.24
N VAL A 145 3.91 -15.44 -33.33
CA VAL A 145 3.13 -14.34 -32.77
C VAL A 145 2.74 -13.33 -33.86
N ILE A 146 3.64 -13.02 -34.78
CA ILE A 146 3.41 -12.04 -35.86
C ILE A 146 2.27 -12.52 -36.78
N ASP A 147 2.30 -13.77 -37.22
CA ASP A 147 1.21 -14.34 -38.04
C ASP A 147 -0.11 -14.40 -37.24
N SER A 148 -0.05 -14.69 -35.94
CA SER A 148 -1.23 -14.69 -35.07
C SER A 148 -1.85 -13.30 -34.91
N MET A 149 -1.07 -12.23 -35.04
CA MET A 149 -1.54 -10.83 -35.03
C MET A 149 -2.12 -10.40 -36.38
N ILE A 150 -1.53 -10.85 -37.48
CA ILE A 150 -1.98 -10.51 -38.84
C ILE A 150 -3.22 -11.32 -39.23
N ASN A 151 -3.26 -12.59 -38.85
CA ASN A 151 -4.33 -13.54 -39.15
C ASN A 151 -4.93 -14.11 -37.85
N PRO A 152 -5.74 -13.31 -37.13
CA PRO A 152 -6.28 -13.73 -35.84
C PRO A 152 -7.23 -14.91 -36.00
N LYS A 153 -6.88 -16.03 -35.36
CA LYS A 153 -7.80 -17.15 -35.16
C LYS A 153 -8.51 -16.95 -33.84
N PHE A 154 -9.81 -17.20 -33.80
CA PHE A 154 -10.60 -17.07 -32.58
C PHE A 154 -11.02 -18.44 -32.07
N VAL A 155 -11.03 -18.60 -30.75
CA VAL A 155 -11.44 -19.81 -30.04
C VAL A 155 -12.32 -19.42 -28.87
N ARG A 156 -13.28 -20.31 -28.60
CA ARG A 156 -14.08 -20.28 -27.38
C ARG A 156 -13.16 -20.50 -26.18
N LYS A 157 -13.24 -19.59 -25.22
CA LYS A 157 -12.65 -19.73 -23.89
C LYS A 157 -13.77 -19.77 -22.86
N SER A 158 -13.68 -20.70 -21.91
CA SER A 158 -14.65 -20.77 -20.82
C SER A 158 -14.56 -19.52 -19.93
N TYR A 159 -15.70 -19.05 -19.42
CA TYR A 159 -15.72 -18.01 -18.39
C TYR A 159 -14.96 -18.45 -17.14
N TYR A 160 -15.05 -19.72 -16.76
CA TYR A 160 -14.34 -20.28 -15.61
C TYR A 160 -12.81 -20.19 -15.80
N ASP A 161 -12.30 -20.48 -16.99
CA ASP A 161 -10.87 -20.32 -17.30
C ASP A 161 -10.45 -18.83 -17.27
N SER A 162 -11.26 -17.97 -17.87
CA SER A 162 -11.03 -16.52 -17.90
C SER A 162 -10.97 -15.90 -16.49
N LEU A 163 -11.93 -16.24 -15.63
CA LEU A 163 -11.97 -15.81 -14.23
C LEU A 163 -10.75 -16.32 -13.46
N GLY A 164 -10.33 -17.57 -13.70
CA GLY A 164 -9.15 -18.16 -13.09
C GLY A 164 -7.86 -17.45 -13.47
N GLU A 165 -7.65 -17.16 -14.74
CA GLU A 165 -6.48 -16.42 -15.21
C GLU A 165 -6.46 -14.97 -14.68
N SER A 166 -7.61 -14.29 -14.66
CA SER A 166 -7.72 -12.97 -14.06
C SER A 166 -7.41 -12.99 -12.56
N GLY A 167 -7.89 -14.00 -11.84
CA GLY A 167 -7.58 -14.21 -10.43
C GLY A 167 -6.11 -14.44 -10.16
N ASP A 168 -5.45 -15.32 -10.94
CA ASP A 168 -4.01 -15.57 -10.87
C ASP A 168 -3.22 -14.25 -11.08
N ASN A 169 -3.59 -13.43 -12.07
CA ASN A 169 -2.95 -12.14 -12.33
C ASN A 169 -3.17 -11.14 -11.19
N ILE A 170 -4.39 -11.03 -10.67
CA ILE A 170 -4.72 -10.13 -9.55
C ILE A 170 -3.89 -10.49 -8.32
N ILE A 171 -3.93 -11.75 -7.90
CA ILE A 171 -3.26 -12.22 -6.70
C ILE A 171 -1.74 -12.04 -6.81
N ASN A 172 -1.14 -12.35 -7.96
CA ASN A 172 0.30 -12.14 -8.18
C ASN A 172 0.71 -10.67 -8.12
N ASN A 173 -0.13 -9.75 -8.63
CA ASN A 173 0.13 -8.32 -8.52
C ASN A 173 0.01 -7.82 -7.08
N ILE A 174 -0.96 -8.32 -6.30
CA ILE A 174 -1.07 -8.01 -4.86
C ILE A 174 0.19 -8.50 -4.12
N TYR A 175 0.67 -9.72 -4.39
CA TYR A 175 1.90 -10.23 -3.78
C TYR A 175 3.12 -9.40 -4.16
N SER A 176 3.23 -9.00 -5.43
CA SER A 176 4.33 -8.15 -5.91
C SER A 176 4.35 -6.80 -5.21
N HIS A 177 3.17 -6.19 -5.00
CA HIS A 177 3.02 -4.97 -4.23
C HIS A 177 3.49 -5.14 -2.78
N TYR A 178 3.10 -6.22 -2.11
CA TYR A 178 3.51 -6.48 -0.73
C TYR A 178 5.01 -6.75 -0.57
N MET A 179 5.63 -7.44 -1.52
CA MET A 179 7.07 -7.69 -1.53
C MET A 179 7.86 -6.38 -1.50
N LEU A 180 7.39 -5.35 -2.19
CA LEU A 180 8.06 -4.07 -2.30
C LEU A 180 7.69 -3.10 -1.17
N TYR A 181 6.41 -3.05 -0.80
CA TYR A 181 5.86 -1.91 -0.04
C TYR A 181 5.23 -2.24 1.31
N SER A 182 5.21 -3.50 1.75
CA SER A 182 4.54 -3.92 3.00
C SER A 182 4.88 -3.09 4.25
N LYS A 183 6.11 -2.54 4.34
CA LYS A 183 6.55 -1.72 5.48
C LYS A 183 6.14 -0.24 5.40
N PHE A 184 5.66 0.20 4.25
CA PHE A 184 5.41 1.61 3.94
C PHE A 184 3.92 1.90 3.73
N ILE A 185 3.08 0.86 3.72
CA ILE A 185 1.61 1.01 3.61
C ILE A 185 1.03 1.21 5.02
N PRO A 186 0.13 2.19 5.23
CA PRO A 186 -0.63 2.36 6.46
C PRO A 186 -1.37 1.07 6.85
N VAL A 187 -1.45 0.79 8.15
CA VAL A 187 -2.01 -0.47 8.67
C VAL A 187 -3.44 -0.71 8.18
N ASP A 188 -4.27 0.33 8.11
CA ASP A 188 -5.65 0.20 7.66
C ASP A 188 -5.75 -0.13 6.15
N LEU A 189 -4.95 0.51 5.30
CA LEU A 189 -4.85 0.16 3.87
C LEU A 189 -4.31 -1.26 3.68
N TYR A 190 -3.32 -1.64 4.47
CA TYR A 190 -2.77 -3.00 4.45
C TYR A 190 -3.83 -4.04 4.82
N ARG A 191 -4.67 -3.76 5.83
CA ARG A 191 -5.79 -4.62 6.24
C ARG A 191 -6.80 -4.78 5.11
N GLU A 192 -7.23 -3.68 4.48
CA GLU A 192 -8.23 -3.77 3.41
C GLU A 192 -7.71 -4.47 2.16
N LEU A 193 -6.43 -4.25 1.81
CA LEU A 193 -5.80 -4.98 0.71
C LEU A 193 -5.68 -6.48 1.01
N ASN A 194 -5.43 -6.86 2.28
CA ASN A 194 -5.42 -8.26 2.69
C ASN A 194 -6.83 -8.86 2.62
N ASN A 195 -7.85 -8.13 3.08
CA ASN A 195 -9.24 -8.53 2.97
C ASN A 195 -9.69 -8.70 1.51
N LEU A 196 -9.08 -7.95 0.58
CA LEU A 196 -9.30 -8.10 -0.86
C LEU A 196 -8.61 -9.34 -1.41
N ARG A 197 -7.35 -9.59 -1.02
CA ARG A 197 -6.63 -10.83 -1.36
C ARG A 197 -7.40 -12.06 -0.89
N ASP A 198 -7.78 -12.09 0.38
CA ASP A 198 -8.46 -13.24 0.99
C ASP A 198 -9.84 -13.49 0.35
N PHE A 199 -10.48 -12.44 -0.15
CA PHE A 199 -11.69 -12.57 -0.96
C PHE A 199 -11.42 -13.30 -2.28
N PHE A 200 -10.35 -12.95 -3.02
CA PHE A 200 -9.99 -13.66 -4.24
C PHE A 200 -9.55 -15.11 -3.96
N GLU A 201 -8.77 -15.33 -2.89
CA GLU A 201 -8.27 -16.66 -2.52
C GLU A 201 -9.36 -17.61 -2.01
N SER A 202 -10.45 -17.10 -1.44
CA SER A 202 -11.58 -17.92 -0.98
C SER A 202 -12.62 -18.18 -2.07
N ASN A 203 -12.56 -17.47 -3.19
CA ASN A 203 -13.52 -17.60 -4.29
C ASN A 203 -13.09 -18.67 -5.30
N ILE A 204 -13.90 -19.71 -5.53
CA ILE A 204 -13.58 -20.81 -6.46
C ILE A 204 -13.23 -20.31 -7.87
N TYR A 205 -13.82 -19.22 -8.33
CA TYR A 205 -13.63 -18.70 -9.69
C TYR A 205 -12.30 -17.97 -9.87
N PHE A 206 -11.79 -17.32 -8.84
CA PHE A 206 -10.57 -16.49 -8.90
C PHE A 206 -9.38 -17.08 -8.16
N SER A 207 -9.59 -18.02 -7.25
CA SER A 207 -8.56 -18.48 -6.33
C SER A 207 -7.38 -19.15 -7.04
N THR A 208 -6.18 -18.92 -6.49
CA THR A 208 -4.96 -19.64 -6.87
C THR A 208 -4.76 -20.92 -6.04
N ASN A 209 -5.54 -21.11 -4.97
CA ASN A 209 -5.49 -22.30 -4.13
C ASN A 209 -5.71 -23.56 -4.96
N ASN A 210 -4.78 -24.52 -4.85
CA ASN A 210 -4.81 -25.76 -5.64
C ASN A 210 -6.14 -26.54 -5.54
N ASN A 211 -6.79 -26.56 -4.37
CA ASN A 211 -8.04 -27.29 -4.19
C ASN A 211 -9.20 -26.60 -4.92
N LEU A 212 -9.29 -25.28 -4.82
CA LEU A 212 -10.32 -24.50 -5.50
C LEU A 212 -10.06 -24.44 -7.01
N LYS A 213 -8.80 -24.33 -7.42
CA LYS A 213 -8.37 -24.42 -8.81
C LYS A 213 -8.75 -25.76 -9.42
N PHE A 214 -8.56 -26.87 -8.71
CA PHE A 214 -9.02 -28.19 -9.13
C PHE A 214 -10.54 -28.26 -9.28
N GLY A 215 -11.30 -27.70 -8.32
CA GLY A 215 -12.75 -27.59 -8.43
C GLY A 215 -13.20 -26.80 -9.66
N ARG A 216 -12.53 -25.67 -9.95
CA ARG A 216 -12.76 -24.89 -11.16
C ARG A 216 -12.45 -25.67 -12.44
N SER A 217 -11.35 -26.42 -12.48
CA SER A 217 -11.03 -27.31 -13.61
C SER A 217 -12.08 -28.39 -13.83
N MET A 218 -12.70 -28.91 -12.77
CA MET A 218 -13.84 -29.82 -12.90
C MET A 218 -15.08 -29.15 -13.51
N LEU A 219 -15.36 -27.89 -13.14
CA LEU A 219 -16.46 -27.12 -13.77
C LEU A 219 -16.20 -26.89 -15.27
N VAL A 220 -14.97 -26.52 -15.64
CA VAL A 220 -14.55 -26.36 -17.04
C VAL A 220 -14.72 -27.65 -17.82
N GLN A 221 -14.28 -28.78 -17.25
CA GLN A 221 -14.43 -30.08 -17.89
C GLN A 221 -15.91 -30.46 -18.08
N ARG A 222 -16.74 -30.30 -17.04
CA ARG A 222 -18.18 -30.57 -17.12
C ARG A 222 -18.88 -29.67 -18.14
N GLU A 223 -18.48 -28.42 -18.24
CA GLU A 223 -18.98 -27.49 -19.25
C GLU A 223 -18.64 -27.98 -20.67
N ASN A 224 -17.37 -28.32 -20.90
CA ASN A 224 -16.89 -28.81 -22.20
C ASN A 224 -17.54 -30.13 -22.62
N ASP A 225 -17.85 -31.00 -21.65
CA ASP A 225 -18.54 -32.28 -21.87
C ASP A 225 -20.07 -32.11 -22.01
N GLY A 226 -20.60 -30.88 -21.87
CA GLY A 226 -22.04 -30.61 -21.96
C GLY A 226 -22.86 -31.15 -20.79
N LEU A 227 -22.21 -31.40 -19.64
CA LEU A 227 -22.81 -32.01 -18.44
C LEU A 227 -23.35 -31.00 -17.43
N MET A 228 -23.10 -29.71 -17.62
CA MET A 228 -23.57 -28.64 -16.74
C MET A 228 -25.06 -28.35 -16.94
N LEU A 229 -25.81 -28.39 -15.85
CA LEU A 229 -27.25 -28.13 -15.80
C LEU A 229 -27.56 -26.63 -15.68
N ASP A 230 -28.77 -26.21 -16.09
CA ASP A 230 -29.20 -24.80 -16.01
C ASP A 230 -29.14 -24.22 -14.59
N ASN A 231 -29.44 -25.03 -13.58
CA ASN A 231 -29.35 -24.61 -12.17
C ASN A 231 -27.90 -24.37 -11.72
N GLU A 232 -26.92 -25.13 -12.23
CA GLU A 232 -25.49 -24.93 -11.95
C GLU A 232 -24.99 -23.62 -12.60
N TYR A 233 -25.46 -23.31 -13.81
CA TYR A 233 -25.19 -22.01 -14.44
C TYR A 233 -25.85 -20.86 -13.68
N GLN A 234 -27.10 -21.02 -13.22
CA GLN A 234 -27.77 -20.00 -12.43
C GLN A 234 -27.03 -19.74 -11.10
N GLN A 235 -26.61 -20.79 -10.40
CA GLN A 235 -25.77 -20.66 -9.21
C GLN A 235 -24.47 -19.91 -9.48
N THR A 236 -23.85 -20.14 -10.65
CA THR A 236 -22.66 -19.40 -11.07
C THR A 236 -22.98 -17.90 -11.19
N ILE A 237 -24.08 -17.54 -11.85
CA ILE A 237 -24.51 -16.13 -12.02
C ILE A 237 -24.78 -15.48 -10.66
N ASP A 238 -25.46 -16.18 -9.75
CA ASP A 238 -25.79 -15.68 -8.42
C ASP A 238 -24.52 -15.40 -7.61
N ILE A 239 -23.58 -16.34 -7.59
CA ILE A 239 -22.29 -16.18 -6.89
C ILE A 239 -21.46 -15.06 -7.52
N LEU A 240 -21.43 -14.95 -8.85
CA LEU A 240 -20.71 -13.86 -9.53
C LEU A 240 -21.34 -12.51 -9.18
N THR A 241 -22.67 -12.41 -9.14
CA THR A 241 -23.38 -11.18 -8.77
C THR A 241 -23.00 -10.72 -7.36
N GLU A 242 -23.02 -11.64 -6.39
CA GLU A 242 -22.59 -11.33 -5.02
C GLU A 242 -21.10 -10.95 -4.96
N SER A 243 -20.25 -11.75 -5.61
CA SER A 243 -18.79 -11.55 -5.62
C SER A 243 -18.41 -10.18 -6.18
N TYR A 244 -18.97 -9.80 -7.33
CA TYR A 244 -18.67 -8.53 -7.97
C TYR A 244 -19.22 -7.33 -7.20
N SER A 245 -20.36 -7.47 -6.51
CA SER A 245 -20.87 -6.44 -5.59
C SER A 245 -19.93 -6.22 -4.40
N ILE A 246 -19.43 -7.30 -3.80
CA ILE A 246 -18.45 -7.25 -2.70
C ILE A 246 -17.13 -6.63 -3.18
N LEU A 247 -16.65 -7.05 -4.35
CA LEU A 247 -15.44 -6.53 -4.97
C LEU A 247 -15.52 -5.01 -5.17
N TYR A 248 -16.63 -4.53 -5.73
CA TYR A 248 -16.86 -3.09 -5.92
C TYR A 248 -16.75 -2.32 -4.61
N LYS A 249 -17.45 -2.78 -3.56
CA LYS A 249 -17.39 -2.15 -2.24
C LYS A 249 -15.96 -2.09 -1.69
N LYS A 250 -15.22 -3.21 -1.76
CA LYS A 250 -13.83 -3.29 -1.27
C LYS A 250 -12.90 -2.32 -2.01
N ILE A 251 -12.99 -2.26 -3.34
CA ILE A 251 -12.19 -1.35 -4.16
C ILE A 251 -12.52 0.11 -3.82
N MET A 252 -13.81 0.47 -3.77
CA MET A 252 -14.24 1.82 -3.41
C MET A 252 -13.78 2.22 -2.00
N THR A 253 -13.78 1.29 -1.03
CA THR A 253 -13.24 1.56 0.31
C THR A 253 -11.75 1.91 0.27
N ILE A 254 -10.95 1.14 -0.47
CA ILE A 254 -9.51 1.41 -0.60
C ILE A 254 -9.28 2.76 -1.32
N GLU A 255 -10.00 3.04 -2.39
CA GLU A 255 -9.88 4.31 -3.13
C GLU A 255 -10.25 5.53 -2.27
N ASN A 256 -11.29 5.42 -1.44
CA ASN A 256 -11.67 6.47 -0.48
C ASN A 256 -10.57 6.69 0.57
N MET A 257 -9.97 5.63 1.11
CA MET A 257 -8.87 5.75 2.08
C MET A 257 -7.63 6.42 1.49
N ILE A 258 -7.30 6.12 0.23
CA ILE A 258 -6.19 6.77 -0.48
C ILE A 258 -6.48 8.26 -0.68
N SER A 259 -7.69 8.60 -1.13
CA SER A 259 -8.09 9.99 -1.36
C SER A 259 -8.22 10.82 -0.07
N GLU A 260 -8.67 10.22 1.03
CA GLU A 260 -8.65 10.86 2.35
C GLU A 260 -7.23 11.06 2.89
N SER A 261 -6.28 10.17 2.57
CA SER A 261 -4.88 10.35 2.96
C SER A 261 -4.15 11.48 2.22
N ASN A 262 -4.79 12.04 1.18
CA ASN A 262 -4.30 13.17 0.38
C ASN A 262 -4.81 14.54 0.88
N LEU A 263 -5.64 14.58 1.94
CA LEU A 263 -6.15 15.80 2.61
C LEU A 263 -5.40 16.07 3.92
#